data_AF-A0A538AWD6-F1
#
_entry.id   AF-A0A538AWD6-F1
#
_cell.length_a   1.000
_cell.length_b   1.000
_cell.length_c   1.000
_cell.angle_alpha   90.00
_cell.angle_beta   90.00
_cell.angle_gamma   90.00
#
_symmetry.space_group_name_H-M   'P 1'
#
loop_
_entity.id
_entity.type
_entity.pdbx_description
1 polymer ?
#
loop_
_entity_poly.entity_id
_entity_poly.type
_entity_poly.pdbx_seq_one_letter_code
_entity_poly.pdbx_strand_id
1 'polypeptide(L)' 'MPRADVVVVGAGVMGAAAAWRLARAGRDVMLLEQFEVGHDHGSSHGAARVFRFSYDEAG' A
#
# COMPACT_ATOMS: atom_id res chain seq x y z
N MET A 1 -15.78 -11.42 15.83
CA MET A 1 -14.78 -10.50 15.23
C MET A 1 -14.26 -11.14 13.96
N PRO A 2 -14.10 -10.40 12.85
CA PRO A 2 -13.46 -10.92 11.66
C PRO A 2 -12.05 -11.44 12.01
N ARG A 3 -11.66 -12.57 11.43
CA ARG A 3 -10.29 -13.08 11.48
C ARG A 3 -9.66 -12.84 10.12
N ALA A 4 -8.34 -12.66 10.10
CA ALA A 4 -7.51 -12.63 8.91
C ALA A 4 -6.16 -13.29 9.23
N ASP A 5 -5.52 -13.88 8.23
CA ASP A 5 -4.15 -14.40 8.36
C ASP A 5 -3.14 -13.25 8.48
N VAL A 6 -3.42 -12.14 7.78
CA VAL A 6 -2.57 -10.95 7.76
C VAL A 6 -3.41 -9.69 7.88
N VAL A 7 -2.96 -8.75 8.72
CA VAL A 7 -3.52 -7.40 8.80
C VAL A 7 -2.49 -6.40 8.29
N VAL A 8 -2.87 -5.60 7.30
CA VAL A 8 -2.08 -4.49 6.79
C VAL A 8 -2.69 -3.19 7.30
N VAL A 9 -1.93 -2.43 8.08
CA VAL A 9 -2.35 -1.13 8.63
C VAL A 9 -1.75 -0.02 7.76
N GLY A 10 -2.63 0.79 7.18
CA GLY A 10 -2.32 1.80 6.16
C GLY A 10 -2.60 1.26 4.76
N ALA A 11 -3.60 1.80 4.07
CA ALA A 11 -3.97 1.50 2.68
C ALA A 11 -3.43 2.51 1.66
N GLY A 12 -2.29 3.14 1.97
CA GLY A 12 -1.47 3.84 0.98
C GLY A 12 -0.90 2.89 -0.09
N VAL A 13 -0.16 3.42 -1.06
CA VAL A 13 0.31 2.65 -2.24
C VAL A 13 1.05 1.35 -1.87
N MET A 14 1.88 1.38 -0.83
CA MET A 14 2.65 0.21 -0.38
C MET A 14 1.77 -0.83 0.32
N GLY A 15 0.86 -0.38 1.19
CA GLY A 15 -0.05 -1.28 1.91
C GLY A 15 -1.04 -1.96 0.96
N ALA A 16 -1.60 -1.20 0.02
CA ALA A 16 -2.47 -1.75 -1.02
C ALA A 16 -1.72 -2.77 -1.91
N ALA A 17 -0.49 -2.46 -2.32
CA ALA A 17 0.34 -3.38 -3.10
C ALA A 17 0.66 -4.68 -2.32
N ALA A 18 1.01 -4.56 -1.03
CA ALA A 18 1.26 -5.71 -0.16
C ALA A 18 0.00 -6.57 0.01
N ALA A 19 -1.13 -5.96 0.35
CA ALA A 19 -2.41 -6.66 0.51
C ALA A 19 -2.84 -7.38 -0.77
N TRP A 20 -2.72 -6.72 -1.92
CA TRP A 20 -3.00 -7.32 -3.22
C TRP A 20 -2.11 -8.54 -3.51
N ARG A 21 -0.80 -8.44 -3.24
CA ARG A 21 0.13 -9.57 -3.44
C ARG A 21 -0.19 -10.75 -2.52
N LEU A 22 -0.52 -10.48 -1.26
CA LEU A 22 -0.86 -11.50 -0.27
C LEU A 22 -2.20 -12.18 -0.59
N ALA A 23 -3.22 -11.41 -0.97
CA ALA A 23 -4.51 -11.94 -1.41
C ALA A 23 -4.35 -12.82 -2.66
N ARG A 24 -3.54 -12.39 -3.63
CA ARG A 24 -3.19 -13.21 -4.82
C ARG A 24 -2.44 -14.50 -4.48
N ALA A 25 -1.75 -14.54 -3.34
CA ALA A 25 -1.08 -15.74 -2.83
C ALA A 25 -2.03 -16.64 -1.99
N GLY A 26 -3.33 -16.31 -1.92
CA GLY A 26 -4.35 -17.10 -1.24
C GLY A 26 -4.44 -16.87 0.27
N ARG A 27 -3.89 -15.75 0.77
CA ARG A 27 -4.03 -15.37 2.19
C ARG A 27 -5.33 -14.62 2.44
N ASP A 28 -5.93 -14.83 3.61
CA ASP A 28 -6.97 -13.94 4.11
C ASP A 28 -6.34 -12.66 4.65
N VAL A 29 -6.63 -11.52 4.02
CA VAL A 29 -5.96 -10.25 4.30
C VAL A 29 -6.97 -9.17 4.63
N MET A 30 -6.81 -8.56 5.80
CA MET A 30 -7.54 -7.36 6.18
C MET A 30 -6.65 -6.13 5.95
N LEU A 31 -7.12 -5.21 5.11
CA LEU A 31 -6.46 -3.92 4.85
C LEU A 31 -7.24 -2.82 5.56
N LEU A 32 -6.55 -2.04 6.39
CA LEU A 32 -7.14 -0.96 7.20
C LEU A 32 -6.54 0.39 6.79
N GLU A 33 -7.37 1.42 6.75
CA GLU A 33 -6.98 2.81 6.52
C GLU A 33 -7.75 3.71 7.49
N GLN A 34 -7.11 4.77 7.99
CA GLN A 34 -7.73 5.70 8.91
C GLN A 34 -8.62 6.73 8.19
N PHE A 35 -8.41 6.92 6.87
CA PHE A 35 -9.13 7.87 6.03
C PHE A 35 -9.87 7.19 4.87
N GLU A 36 -10.60 7.98 4.07
CA GLU A 36 -11.21 7.50 2.84
C GLU A 36 -10.19 7.32 1.71
N VAL A 37 -10.49 6.42 0.76
CA VAL A 37 -9.64 6.19 -0.41
C VAL A 37 -9.46 7.49 -1.20
N GLY A 38 -8.22 7.84 -1.49
CA GLY A 38 -7.89 9.04 -2.28
C GLY A 38 -7.71 10.32 -1.46
N HIS A 39 -7.70 10.24 -0.13
CA HIS A 39 -7.37 11.37 0.74
C HIS A 39 -5.98 11.98 0.45
N ASP A 40 -5.78 13.24 0.84
CA ASP A 40 -4.53 13.99 0.67
C ASP A 40 -3.61 13.98 1.91
N HIS A 41 -4.07 13.42 3.03
CA HIS A 41 -3.30 13.29 4.28
C HIS A 41 -2.13 12.28 4.25
N GLY A 42 -1.74 11.72 3.09
CA GLY A 42 -0.68 10.70 2.99
C GLY A 42 0.22 10.88 1.77
N SER A 43 1.42 10.31 1.78
CA SER A 43 2.45 10.57 0.74
C SER A 43 2.16 10.01 -0.65
N SER A 44 1.03 9.34 -0.84
CA SER A 44 0.59 8.77 -2.13
C SER A 44 -0.37 9.68 -2.91
N HIS A 45 -0.76 10.84 -2.35
CA HIS A 45 -1.70 11.77 -2.99
C HIS A 45 -1.19 12.37 -4.31
N GLY A 46 -2.08 12.87 -5.17
CA GLY A 46 -1.70 13.50 -6.43
C GLY A 46 -1.48 12.51 -7.58
N ALA A 47 -1.51 13.04 -8.82
CA ALA A 47 -1.79 12.24 -10.00
C ALA A 47 -0.60 11.42 -10.55
N ALA A 48 0.64 11.77 -10.20
CA ALA A 48 1.82 11.16 -10.82
C ALA A 48 2.97 10.98 -9.83
N ARG A 49 3.84 10.01 -10.13
CA ARG A 49 5.11 9.76 -9.44
C ARG A 49 6.19 9.45 -10.47
N VAL A 50 7.41 9.93 -10.20
CA VAL A 50 8.58 9.64 -11.03
C VAL A 50 9.08 8.24 -10.70
N PHE A 51 9.23 7.41 -11.74
CA PHE A 51 9.88 6.11 -11.67
C PHE A 51 11.17 6.17 -12.50
N ARG A 52 12.30 5.76 -11.93
CA ARG A 52 13.62 5.79 -12.58
C ARG A 52 14.23 4.39 -12.55
N PHE A 53 14.92 4.01 -13.64
CA PHE A 53 15.71 2.77 -13.69
C PHE A 53 17.12 2.99 -13.18
N SER A 54 17.73 4.12 -13.57
CA SER A 54 19.04 4.54 -13.08
C SER A 54 18.85 5.37 -11.82
N TYR A 55 19.43 4.89 -10.73
CA TYR A 55 19.70 5.68 -9.54
C TYR A 55 21.21 5.85 -9.51
N ASP A 56 21.70 7.09 -9.62
CA ASP A 56 23.10 7.36 -9.34
C ASP A 56 23.33 7.07 -7.85
N GLU A 57 24.35 6.28 -7.53
CA GLU A 57 24.81 6.12 -6.15
C GLU A 57 25.11 7.52 -5.61
N ALA A 58 24.30 7.99 -4.67
CA ALA A 58 24.66 9.18 -3.92
C ALA A 58 25.89 8.79 -3.08
N GLY A 59 27.07 9.20 -3.55
CA GLY A 59 28.31 9.07 -2.81
C GLY A 59 28.26 9.72 -1.43
#